data_AF-A0A8J6EVZ5-F1
#
_entry.id   AF-A0A8J6EVZ5-F1
#
_cell.length_a   1.000
_cell.length_b   1.000
_cell.length_c   1.000
_cell.angle_alpha   90.00
_cell.angle_beta   90.00
_cell.angle_gamma   90.00
#
_symmetry.space_group_name_H-M   'P 1'
#
loop_
_entity.id
_entity.type
_entity.pdbx_description
1 polymer ?
#
loop_
_entity_poly.entity_id
_entity_poly.type
_entity_poly.pdbx_seq_one_letter_code
_entity_poly.pdbx_strand_id
1 'polypeptide(L)'
;MKGYVTNANYSMKKCIFLLFINARLVESAALKKAIETVYAAYLPKNTHPFLYLSLEIAPQNVDVNVHPTKHEVHFLHEENIIERVQQHIESKLLGSNSSRMYFTQTLLPGASISASEVVKPAPNTSTAFHKSGDKVYAHQMVRTDAREQKLDAFLQPIPKQQLVSAPAFSEVEEQKCKANPECRTTEMLSGLEIDASDLLNSVLEVEMHKDSVGENEASTSLDNVLPRKKRPRADSDVEMDDSEMDRTMTAAAAPRRRIIKLSSVLSLQKDIEDRGHKRLQDMLRNHCFVGCVNPQWVLAQYQTKLYLLNTTKLSQELFYQILIYDFGNFGIMKLSESAPIYDLAMLALDSPESGWTEEDGPKEGLAEYIVQFLQKKTEMLKDYFSLEIDEEGNLTGIPLLLDNYIPLLEGLPMFILRLATEVNWDDEKECFESFSKECSMFYSIRKKYILEELADSEDADLEVDAPTWRWTTEHILYKAFRMHLLPRKEFAEDGSVLQLANLPDLYKVFERC
;
A
#
# COMPACT_ATOMS: atom_id res chain seq x y z
N MET A 1 24.71 14.30 29.70
CA MET A 1 24.89 15.61 29.02
C MET A 1 25.86 15.44 27.87
N LYS A 2 25.44 15.80 26.66
CA LYS A 2 26.24 15.84 25.43
C LYS A 2 25.88 17.15 24.70
N GLY A 3 26.77 17.77 23.95
CA GLY A 3 26.45 19.05 23.29
C GLY A 3 27.55 19.61 22.40
N TYR A 4 27.17 20.56 21.55
CA TYR A 4 28.05 21.31 20.66
C TYR A 4 27.88 22.81 20.91
N VAL A 5 29.00 23.50 21.05
CA VAL A 5 29.12 24.83 21.66
C VAL A 5 30.06 25.64 20.78
N THR A 6 29.62 26.79 20.27
CA THR A 6 30.43 27.58 19.33
C THR A 6 31.58 28.31 20.02
N ASN A 7 32.76 28.29 19.39
CA ASN A 7 33.92 29.04 19.86
C ASN A 7 33.72 30.55 19.61
N ALA A 8 34.43 31.41 20.36
CA ALA A 8 34.29 32.87 20.32
C ALA A 8 34.58 33.54 18.95
N ASN A 9 35.15 32.78 18.00
CA ASN A 9 35.36 33.21 16.62
C ASN A 9 34.10 33.12 15.74
N TYR A 10 32.99 32.55 16.23
CA TYR A 10 31.72 32.44 15.50
C TYR A 10 30.61 33.26 16.17
N SER A 11 29.96 34.12 15.39
CA SER A 11 29.00 35.11 15.87
C SER A 11 27.83 35.29 14.91
N MET A 12 26.60 35.23 15.42
CA MET A 12 25.37 35.44 14.64
C MET A 12 24.51 36.60 15.19
N LYS A 13 23.63 37.12 14.33
CA LYS A 13 22.68 38.22 14.65
C LYS A 13 21.47 37.77 15.49
N LYS A 14 21.32 36.47 15.73
CA LYS A 14 20.28 35.86 16.59
C LYS A 14 20.90 34.72 17.37
N CYS A 15 20.53 34.58 18.64
CA CYS A 15 20.88 33.40 19.43
C CYS A 15 20.08 32.19 18.92
N ILE A 16 20.77 31.10 18.61
CA ILE A 16 20.15 29.81 18.29
C ILE A 16 20.59 28.83 19.36
N PHE A 17 19.64 28.36 20.16
CA PHE A 17 19.86 27.41 21.24
C PHE A 17 18.88 26.26 21.06
N LEU A 18 19.40 25.09 20.70
CA LEU A 18 18.62 23.85 20.57
C LEU A 18 18.85 23.01 21.83
N LEU A 19 17.82 22.90 22.67
CA LEU A 19 17.84 22.13 23.91
C LEU A 19 17.00 20.87 23.74
N PHE A 20 17.62 19.71 23.98
CA PHE A 20 16.97 18.42 24.04
C PHE A 20 17.04 17.87 25.46
N ILE A 21 15.93 17.32 25.95
CA ILE A 21 15.85 16.64 27.25
C ILE A 21 15.19 15.29 26.99
N ASN A 22 15.87 14.19 27.32
CA ASN A 22 15.38 12.83 27.11
C ASN A 22 14.81 12.61 25.68
N ALA A 23 15.61 12.99 24.67
CA ALA A 23 15.28 13.00 23.23
C ALA A 23 14.15 13.93 22.75
N ARG A 24 13.48 14.69 23.63
CA ARG A 24 12.46 15.70 23.27
C ARG A 24 13.09 17.08 23.06
N LEU A 25 12.75 17.78 21.97
CA LEU A 25 13.08 19.21 21.79
C LEU A 25 12.23 20.06 22.75
N VAL A 26 12.88 20.96 23.49
CA VAL A 26 12.31 21.75 24.59
C VAL A 26 12.93 23.14 24.63
N GLU A 27 12.16 24.16 25.03
CA GLU A 27 12.71 25.48 25.36
C GLU A 27 12.78 25.72 26.89
N SER A 28 13.80 26.46 27.32
CA SER A 28 13.91 26.99 28.69
C SER A 28 14.55 28.38 28.63
N ALA A 29 13.78 29.40 29.02
CA ALA A 29 14.22 30.78 29.03
C ALA A 29 15.35 31.03 30.06
N ALA A 30 15.32 30.33 31.20
CA ALA A 30 16.33 30.44 32.25
C ALA A 30 17.70 29.92 31.77
N LEU A 31 17.76 28.70 31.22
CA LEU A 31 18.99 28.15 30.62
C LEU A 31 19.52 29.03 29.49
N LYS A 32 18.65 29.51 28.59
CA LYS A 32 19.04 30.40 27.49
C LYS A 32 19.70 31.69 28.00
N LYS A 33 19.06 32.37 28.96
CA LYS A 33 19.58 33.61 29.58
C LYS A 33 20.89 33.37 30.34
N ALA A 34 21.01 32.24 31.04
CA ALA A 34 22.22 31.86 31.76
C ALA A 34 23.42 31.64 30.83
N ILE A 35 23.19 31.00 29.67
CA ILE A 35 24.19 30.75 28.63
C ILE A 35 24.57 32.06 27.91
N GLU A 36 23.59 32.90 27.57
CA GLU A 36 23.84 34.23 26.99
C GLU A 36 24.66 35.12 27.94
N THR A 37 24.46 35.00 29.25
CA THR A 37 25.24 35.72 30.27
C THR A 37 26.71 35.26 30.29
N VAL A 38 26.98 33.95 30.23
CA VAL A 38 28.36 33.42 30.12
C VAL A 38 29.03 33.94 28.85
N TYR A 39 28.35 33.84 27.70
CA TYR A 39 28.92 34.26 26.42
C TYR A 39 29.12 35.76 26.27
N ALA A 40 28.39 36.61 27.01
CA ALA A 40 28.59 38.06 27.02
C ALA A 40 29.99 38.49 27.52
N ALA A 41 30.72 37.62 28.22
CA ALA A 41 32.12 37.85 28.58
C ALA A 41 33.12 37.55 27.43
N TYR A 42 32.71 36.79 26.42
CA TYR A 42 33.57 36.31 25.32
C TYR A 42 33.25 36.92 23.95
N LEU A 43 32.00 37.31 23.70
CA LEU A 43 31.54 37.84 22.41
C LEU A 43 31.40 39.38 22.40
N PRO A 44 31.59 40.03 21.24
CA PRO A 44 31.24 41.44 21.05
C PRO A 44 29.76 41.75 21.32
N LYS A 45 29.46 42.99 21.71
CA LYS A 45 28.09 43.48 21.91
C LYS A 45 27.25 43.28 20.63
N ASN A 46 25.99 42.88 20.81
CA ASN A 46 25.03 42.53 19.74
C ASN A 46 25.46 41.33 18.86
N THR A 47 26.25 40.40 19.40
CA THR A 47 26.50 39.10 18.76
C THR A 47 26.11 37.95 19.68
N HIS A 48 25.62 36.86 19.09
CA HIS A 48 25.13 35.68 19.81
C HIS A 48 25.79 34.39 19.29
N PRO A 49 25.95 33.37 20.17
CA PRO A 49 26.42 32.04 19.80
C PRO A 49 25.34 31.19 19.10
N PHE A 50 25.78 30.06 18.55
CA PHE A 50 24.95 28.88 18.26
C PHE A 50 25.27 27.77 19.28
N LEU A 51 24.25 27.10 19.80
CA LEU A 51 24.37 26.00 20.75
C LEU A 51 23.41 24.84 20.44
N TYR A 52 23.90 23.63 20.65
CA TYR A 52 23.12 22.40 20.77
C TYR A 52 23.45 21.73 22.10
N LEU A 53 22.44 21.42 22.91
CA LEU A 53 22.60 20.78 24.22
C LEU A 53 21.60 19.62 24.37
N SER A 54 22.10 18.44 24.72
CA SER A 54 21.32 17.24 25.00
C SER A 54 21.53 16.82 26.46
N LEU A 55 20.44 16.83 27.22
CA LEU A 55 20.38 16.48 28.63
C LEU A 55 19.67 15.15 28.82
N GLU A 56 20.25 14.31 29.67
CA GLU A 56 19.67 13.06 30.16
C GLU A 56 19.38 13.33 31.64
N ILE A 57 18.10 13.36 32.02
CA ILE A 57 17.65 13.72 33.38
C ILE A 57 16.56 12.74 33.81
N ALA A 58 16.59 12.29 35.08
CA ALA A 58 15.53 11.44 35.62
C ALA A 58 14.15 12.14 35.50
N PRO A 59 13.10 11.46 34.98
CA PRO A 59 11.82 12.10 34.66
C PRO A 59 11.08 12.65 35.91
N GLN A 60 11.44 12.19 37.10
CA GLN A 60 10.92 12.70 38.38
C GLN A 60 11.33 14.16 38.67
N ASN A 61 12.35 14.68 37.98
CA ASN A 61 12.94 16.01 38.25
C ASN A 61 12.58 17.07 37.19
N VAL A 62 11.72 16.75 36.22
CA VAL A 62 11.35 17.61 35.08
C VAL A 62 9.84 17.59 34.88
N ASP A 63 9.18 18.75 35.01
CA ASP A 63 7.77 18.90 34.64
C ASP A 63 7.65 19.34 33.17
N VAL A 64 6.90 18.56 32.39
CA VAL A 64 6.65 18.73 30.94
C VAL A 64 5.18 19.10 30.65
N ASN A 65 4.40 19.41 31.69
CA ASN A 65 2.95 19.60 31.61
C ASN A 65 2.47 21.02 31.97
N VAL A 66 3.40 21.98 32.10
CA VAL A 66 3.14 23.35 32.57
C VAL A 66 2.41 24.23 31.54
N HIS A 67 2.61 24.00 30.23
CA HIS A 67 2.00 24.79 29.15
C HIS A 67 1.22 23.90 28.17
N PRO A 68 0.04 24.32 27.64
CA PRO A 68 -0.80 23.48 26.76
C PRO A 68 -0.09 22.95 25.50
N THR A 69 0.92 23.66 24.98
CA THR A 69 1.74 23.21 23.83
C THR A 69 2.92 22.31 24.21
N LYS A 70 3.24 22.17 25.52
CA LYS A 70 4.32 21.32 26.05
C LYS A 70 5.71 21.57 25.42
N HIS A 71 5.99 22.82 25.03
CA HIS A 71 7.31 23.25 24.56
C HIS A 71 8.22 23.73 25.70
N GLU A 72 7.65 24.37 26.72
CA GLU A 72 8.36 24.80 27.93
C GLU A 72 8.37 23.67 28.98
N VAL A 73 9.46 23.54 29.73
CA VAL A 73 9.57 22.69 30.93
C VAL A 73 9.93 23.52 32.14
N HIS A 74 9.64 23.00 33.34
CA HIS A 74 10.19 23.51 34.59
C HIS A 74 11.01 22.40 35.28
N PHE A 75 12.10 22.77 35.94
CA PHE A 75 12.99 21.83 36.61
C PHE A 75 12.80 21.90 38.13
N LEU A 76 12.76 20.74 38.81
CA LEU A 76 12.62 20.70 40.28
C LEU A 76 13.82 21.34 41.01
N HIS A 77 15.00 21.34 40.36
CA HIS A 77 16.26 21.88 40.89
C HIS A 77 16.96 22.78 39.85
N GLU A 78 16.19 23.73 39.29
CA GLU A 78 16.61 24.58 38.16
C GLU A 78 17.98 25.26 38.35
N GLU A 79 18.21 25.91 39.49
CA GLU A 79 19.46 26.65 39.77
C GLU A 79 20.70 25.76 39.69
N ASN A 80 20.66 24.56 40.29
CA ASN A 80 21.80 23.63 40.30
C ASN A 80 22.09 23.06 38.90
N ILE A 81 21.05 22.84 38.09
CA ILE A 81 21.19 22.41 36.70
C ILE A 81 21.81 23.53 35.87
N ILE A 82 21.35 24.77 36.03
CA ILE A 82 21.89 25.95 35.35
C ILE A 82 23.37 26.17 35.70
N GLU A 83 23.72 26.16 36.99
CA GLU A 83 25.11 26.37 37.44
C GLU A 83 26.04 25.31 36.82
N ARG A 84 25.64 24.04 36.85
CA ARG A 84 26.42 22.92 36.28
C ARG A 84 26.58 23.02 34.75
N VAL A 85 25.57 23.55 34.05
CA VAL A 85 25.63 23.85 32.61
C VAL A 85 26.61 24.99 32.33
N GLN A 86 26.53 26.10 33.10
CA GLN A 86 27.43 27.25 32.96
C GLN A 86 28.89 26.87 33.18
N GLN A 87 29.21 26.22 34.31
CA GLN A 87 30.57 25.75 34.63
C GLN A 87 31.14 24.84 33.53
N HIS A 88 30.31 23.95 32.95
CA HIS A 88 30.76 23.08 31.86
C HIS A 88 31.08 23.87 30.59
N ILE A 89 30.23 24.83 30.19
CA ILE A 89 30.45 25.69 29.03
C ILE A 89 31.69 26.57 29.23
N GLU A 90 31.84 27.20 30.40
CA GLU A 90 33.02 28.00 30.74
C GLU A 90 34.32 27.18 30.63
N SER A 91 34.35 25.97 31.18
CA SER A 91 35.53 25.09 31.07
C SER A 91 35.94 24.79 29.62
N LYS A 92 34.96 24.70 28.70
CA LYS A 92 35.19 24.47 27.27
C LYS A 92 35.62 25.76 26.54
N LEU A 93 35.08 26.91 26.92
CA LEU A 93 35.47 28.21 26.35
C LEU A 93 36.88 28.62 26.78
N LEU A 94 37.27 28.41 28.05
CA LEU A 94 38.65 28.65 28.53
C LEU A 94 39.67 27.88 27.70
N GLY A 95 39.44 26.57 27.48
CA GLY A 95 40.33 25.71 26.69
C GLY A 95 40.42 26.07 25.20
N SER A 96 39.47 26.86 24.68
CA SER A 96 39.34 27.17 23.24
C SER A 96 39.97 28.51 22.82
N ASN A 97 40.49 29.30 23.77
CA ASN A 97 40.95 30.69 23.57
C ASN A 97 42.41 30.80 23.05
N SER A 98 43.07 29.67 22.76
CA SER A 98 44.49 29.64 22.36
C SER A 98 44.77 30.14 20.93
N SER A 99 43.76 30.44 20.11
CA SER A 99 43.91 30.74 18.68
C SER A 99 43.24 32.05 18.26
N ARG A 100 43.65 33.17 18.86
CA ARG A 100 43.30 34.52 18.38
C ARG A 100 44.13 34.91 17.14
N MET A 101 43.69 34.50 15.96
CA MET A 101 44.17 35.07 14.69
C MET A 101 43.14 36.06 14.14
N TYR A 102 43.40 37.35 14.28
CA TYR A 102 42.61 38.39 13.61
C TYR A 102 43.07 38.53 12.16
N PHE A 103 42.25 38.08 11.21
CA PHE A 103 42.56 38.25 9.78
C PHE A 103 42.21 39.67 9.32
N THR A 104 43.07 40.64 9.63
CA THR A 104 42.92 42.02 9.16
C THR A 104 43.24 42.11 7.67
N GLN A 105 42.20 42.04 6.82
CA GLN A 105 42.38 42.18 5.37
C GLN A 105 42.88 43.59 5.04
N THR A 106 44.18 43.69 4.75
CA THR A 106 44.83 44.96 4.43
C THR A 106 44.50 45.34 2.99
N LEU A 107 43.59 46.29 2.81
CA LEU A 107 43.27 46.82 1.48
C LEU A 107 44.47 47.62 0.95
N LEU A 108 45.00 47.18 -0.19
CA LEU A 108 46.08 47.87 -0.90
C LEU A 108 45.57 49.21 -1.49
N PRO A 109 46.18 50.36 -1.14
CA PRO A 109 45.80 51.63 -1.74
C PRO A 109 46.33 51.71 -3.17
N GLY A 110 45.43 51.63 -4.18
CA GLY A 110 45.78 51.94 -5.57
C GLY A 110 45.42 50.91 -6.65
N ALA A 111 44.52 49.95 -6.39
CA ALA A 111 44.03 49.02 -7.42
C ALA A 111 42.58 49.34 -7.84
N SER A 112 42.41 50.01 -8.98
CA SER A 112 41.09 50.31 -9.57
C SER A 112 40.81 49.40 -10.77
N ILE A 113 39.89 48.44 -10.62
CA ILE A 113 39.34 47.64 -11.73
C ILE A 113 37.81 47.69 -11.65
N SER A 114 37.17 47.80 -12.82
CA SER A 114 35.79 48.25 -13.00
C SER A 114 34.73 47.18 -12.78
N ALA A 115 33.59 47.57 -12.22
CA ALA A 115 32.39 46.73 -12.15
C ALA A 115 31.57 46.81 -13.44
N SER A 116 31.49 45.71 -14.20
CA SER A 116 30.34 45.33 -15.05
C SER A 116 30.56 43.98 -15.71
N GLU A 117 29.81 42.96 -15.32
CA GLU A 117 29.30 41.93 -16.25
C GLU A 117 28.11 41.19 -15.61
N VAL A 118 26.89 41.63 -15.94
CA VAL A 118 25.64 40.92 -15.63
C VAL A 118 24.80 40.92 -16.90
N VAL A 119 24.91 39.84 -17.67
CA VAL A 119 24.20 39.68 -18.94
C VAL A 119 22.77 39.19 -18.68
N LYS A 120 21.79 39.92 -19.20
CA LYS A 120 20.38 39.53 -19.24
C LYS A 120 20.05 38.82 -20.56
N PRO A 121 19.03 37.95 -20.59
CA PRO A 121 18.03 37.97 -21.66
C PRO A 121 16.83 38.83 -21.26
N ALA A 122 16.11 39.35 -22.26
CA ALA A 122 15.00 40.29 -22.09
C ALA A 122 13.72 39.74 -22.79
N PRO A 123 12.60 40.49 -22.95
CA PRO A 123 11.29 39.96 -22.56
C PRO A 123 10.35 39.64 -23.73
N ASN A 124 9.15 39.11 -23.45
CA ASN A 124 7.93 39.57 -24.11
C ASN A 124 6.61 39.24 -23.37
N THR A 125 5.64 40.12 -23.58
CA THR A 125 4.17 39.93 -23.46
C THR A 125 3.58 39.37 -22.16
N SER A 126 3.53 40.25 -21.16
CA SER A 126 2.53 40.36 -20.10
C SER A 126 1.14 39.73 -20.32
N THR A 127 0.63 39.08 -19.27
CA THR A 127 -0.79 39.15 -18.84
C THR A 127 -0.89 39.73 -17.42
N ALA A 128 -2.08 40.18 -17.03
CA ALA A 128 -2.23 41.21 -15.99
C ALA A 128 -2.01 40.73 -14.53
N PHE A 129 -1.43 41.62 -13.72
CA PHE A 129 -1.61 41.60 -12.27
C PHE A 129 -3.10 41.83 -11.92
N HIS A 130 -3.84 40.76 -11.66
CA HIS A 130 -5.07 40.86 -10.88
C HIS A 130 -4.74 40.75 -9.39
N LYS A 131 -5.16 41.76 -8.61
CA LYS A 131 -5.26 41.64 -7.15
C LYS A 131 -6.53 40.85 -6.80
N SER A 132 -6.55 39.54 -7.07
CA SER A 132 -7.40 38.63 -6.32
C SER A 132 -6.68 38.25 -5.02
N GLY A 133 -7.42 38.21 -3.92
CA GLY A 133 -6.99 37.47 -2.74
C GLY A 133 -7.24 36.00 -3.01
N ASP A 134 -6.35 35.36 -3.79
CA ASP A 134 -6.42 33.93 -4.05
C ASP A 134 -6.33 33.18 -2.72
N LYS A 135 -7.48 32.71 -2.26
CA LYS A 135 -7.59 31.86 -1.09
C LYS A 135 -6.92 30.55 -1.46
N VAL A 136 -5.67 30.36 -1.04
CA VAL A 136 -5.00 29.05 -1.08
C VAL A 136 -5.94 28.06 -0.41
N TYR A 137 -6.59 27.23 -1.22
CA TYR A 137 -7.64 26.34 -0.72
C TYR A 137 -6.97 25.28 0.13
N ALA A 138 -7.61 24.84 1.21
CA ALA A 138 -6.92 23.95 2.15
C ALA A 138 -6.54 22.58 1.55
N HIS A 139 -7.14 22.16 0.43
CA HIS A 139 -6.68 20.99 -0.34
C HIS A 139 -5.34 21.21 -1.08
N GLN A 140 -4.89 22.46 -1.23
CA GLN A 140 -3.61 22.86 -1.81
C GLN A 140 -2.52 23.00 -0.73
N MET A 141 -2.89 22.96 0.56
CA MET A 141 -1.96 23.01 1.70
C MET A 141 -1.61 21.61 2.23
N VAL A 142 -2.14 20.55 1.61
CA VAL A 142 -1.95 19.15 1.99
C VAL A 142 -1.67 18.34 0.73
N ARG A 143 -0.83 17.30 0.83
CA ARG A 143 -0.78 16.26 -0.19
C ARG A 143 -2.08 15.44 -0.13
N THR A 144 -2.91 15.53 -1.16
CA THR A 144 -4.21 14.84 -1.21
C THR A 144 -4.28 13.76 -2.28
N ASP A 145 -3.31 13.65 -3.19
CA ASP A 145 -3.25 12.58 -4.19
C ASP A 145 -2.59 11.34 -3.59
N ALA A 146 -3.28 10.20 -3.67
CA ALA A 146 -2.79 8.89 -3.25
C ALA A 146 -1.71 8.30 -4.17
N ARG A 147 -1.41 8.95 -5.30
CA ARG A 147 -0.35 8.60 -6.25
C ARG A 147 0.96 9.34 -6.02
N GLU A 148 0.99 10.34 -5.14
CA GLU A 148 2.22 11.02 -4.75
C GLU A 148 3.12 10.12 -3.88
N GLN A 149 4.44 10.34 -3.99
CA GLN A 149 5.45 9.57 -3.26
C GLN A 149 5.32 9.78 -1.74
N LYS A 150 4.92 8.73 -0.99
CA LYS A 150 4.91 8.73 0.49
C LYS A 150 6.30 9.08 1.04
N LEU A 151 6.36 9.75 2.20
CA LEU A 151 7.63 10.15 2.83
C LEU A 151 8.53 8.96 3.18
N ASP A 152 7.96 7.77 3.36
CA ASP A 152 8.67 6.53 3.68
C ASP A 152 9.70 6.13 2.60
N ALA A 153 9.46 6.52 1.35
CA ALA A 153 10.41 6.32 0.25
C ALA A 153 11.70 7.16 0.39
N PHE A 154 11.71 8.17 1.26
CA PHE A 154 12.90 8.96 1.65
C PHE A 154 13.54 8.47 2.95
N LEU A 155 12.92 7.49 3.63
CA LEU A 155 13.40 6.88 4.89
C LEU A 155 14.04 5.51 4.69
N GLN A 156 13.94 4.90 3.50
CA GLN A 156 14.64 3.66 3.18
C GLN A 156 16.18 3.86 3.27
N PRO A 157 16.90 2.96 3.96
CA PRO A 157 18.35 3.07 4.07
C PRO A 157 19.03 2.84 2.72
N ILE A 158 19.75 3.85 2.23
CA ILE A 158 20.45 3.79 0.93
C ILE A 158 21.43 2.59 0.92
N PRO A 159 21.27 1.61 0.00
CA PRO A 159 22.22 0.50 -0.11
C PRO A 159 23.58 1.04 -0.55
N LYS A 160 24.64 0.66 0.17
CA LYS A 160 26.02 1.11 -0.10
C LYS A 160 26.60 0.47 -1.35
N GLN A 161 26.28 1.00 -2.53
CA GLN A 161 26.95 0.62 -3.78
C GLN A 161 27.88 1.72 -4.29
N GLN A 162 29.18 1.44 -4.10
CA GLN A 162 30.34 1.77 -4.95
C GLN A 162 30.46 3.20 -5.52
N LEU A 163 31.54 3.88 -5.12
CA LEU A 163 32.05 5.03 -5.85
C LEU A 163 32.53 4.58 -7.24
N VAL A 164 32.07 5.26 -8.29
CA VAL A 164 32.68 5.21 -9.63
C VAL A 164 33.25 6.60 -9.92
N SER A 165 34.46 6.64 -10.49
CA SER A 165 35.27 7.85 -10.65
C SER A 165 34.78 8.78 -11.78
N ALA A 166 35.13 10.06 -11.65
CA ALA A 166 34.93 11.06 -12.70
C ALA A 166 35.68 10.71 -14.01
N PRO A 167 35.20 11.17 -15.19
CA PRO A 167 35.78 10.80 -16.47
C PRO A 167 37.10 11.52 -16.76
N ALA A 168 38.00 10.83 -17.48
CA ALA A 168 39.22 11.40 -18.04
C ALA A 168 39.26 11.19 -19.57
N PHE A 169 39.68 12.22 -20.30
CA PHE A 169 39.98 12.15 -21.73
C PHE A 169 41.39 11.58 -21.96
N SER A 170 41.56 10.68 -22.94
CA SER A 170 42.76 10.58 -23.79
C SER A 170 42.48 9.66 -24.98
N GLU A 171 43.31 9.77 -26.02
CA GLU A 171 43.06 9.16 -27.33
C GLU A 171 43.97 7.93 -27.60
N VAL A 172 43.63 7.27 -28.72
CA VAL A 172 44.27 6.13 -29.38
C VAL A 172 45.81 6.22 -29.49
N GLU A 173 46.53 5.11 -29.23
CA GLU A 173 47.58 4.61 -30.14
C GLU A 173 47.95 3.13 -29.93
N GLU A 174 48.90 2.59 -30.70
CA GLU A 174 48.95 1.17 -31.09
C GLU A 174 50.01 0.26 -30.41
N GLN A 175 49.86 -1.05 -30.71
CA GLN A 175 50.89 -1.99 -31.17
C GLN A 175 51.57 -3.02 -30.20
N LYS A 176 51.41 -4.29 -30.63
CA LYS A 176 52.32 -5.45 -30.57
C LYS A 176 52.42 -6.33 -29.31
N CYS A 177 52.33 -7.64 -29.59
CA CYS A 177 52.43 -8.76 -28.66
C CYS A 177 53.87 -9.23 -28.46
N LYS A 178 54.14 -9.99 -27.39
CA LYS A 178 54.97 -11.23 -27.44
C LYS A 178 54.83 -12.15 -26.21
N ALA A 179 55.13 -13.41 -26.47
CA ALA A 179 55.02 -14.64 -25.67
C ALA A 179 55.59 -14.66 -24.23
N ASN A 180 54.89 -15.40 -23.35
CA ASN A 180 55.30 -16.64 -22.60
C ASN A 180 56.78 -16.89 -22.18
N PRO A 181 57.06 -17.76 -21.18
CA PRO A 181 56.19 -18.40 -20.15
C PRO A 181 56.83 -18.40 -18.72
N GLU A 182 56.56 -19.45 -17.91
CA GLU A 182 57.27 -19.90 -16.67
C GLU A 182 56.95 -19.17 -15.34
N CYS A 183 56.90 -19.83 -14.15
CA CYS A 183 56.88 -21.26 -13.78
C CYS A 183 56.26 -21.50 -12.36
N ARG A 184 55.84 -22.76 -12.09
CA ARG A 184 55.49 -23.53 -10.84
C ARG A 184 55.71 -22.88 -9.43
N THR A 185 54.99 -23.24 -8.36
CA THR A 185 54.75 -24.57 -7.72
C THR A 185 53.44 -24.62 -6.88
N THR A 186 52.60 -25.67 -6.96
CA THR A 186 52.35 -26.77 -5.95
C THR A 186 52.21 -26.38 -4.47
N GLU A 187 51.36 -26.99 -3.62
CA GLU A 187 50.56 -28.26 -3.61
C GLU A 187 49.11 -27.98 -3.06
N MET A 188 48.02 -28.69 -3.40
CA MET A 188 47.54 -30.05 -3.01
C MET A 188 47.31 -30.24 -1.49
N LEU A 189 46.29 -30.96 -0.98
CA LEU A 189 45.10 -31.70 -1.51
C LEU A 189 43.96 -31.50 -0.45
N SER A 190 42.75 -32.09 -0.39
CA SER A 190 41.93 -33.14 -1.07
C SER A 190 40.44 -32.92 -0.68
N GLY A 191 39.40 -33.51 -1.28
CA GLY A 191 39.31 -34.50 -2.37
C GLY A 191 38.45 -35.73 -1.99
N LEU A 192 37.23 -35.83 -2.56
CA LEU A 192 36.36 -37.03 -2.64
C LEU A 192 35.36 -36.81 -3.80
N GLU A 193 35.14 -37.84 -4.64
CA GLU A 193 34.38 -37.79 -5.93
C GLU A 193 33.59 -39.11 -6.18
N ILE A 194 32.99 -39.28 -7.38
CA ILE A 194 32.32 -40.49 -7.96
C ILE A 194 30.89 -40.73 -7.41
N ASP A 195 29.81 -40.94 -8.19
CA ASP A 195 29.49 -40.85 -9.66
C ASP A 195 27.96 -40.53 -9.79
N ALA A 196 27.31 -40.11 -10.90
CA ALA A 196 27.07 -40.71 -12.24
C ALA A 196 26.36 -42.09 -12.23
N SER A 197 25.41 -42.44 -13.12
CA SER A 197 24.84 -41.82 -14.36
C SER A 197 23.28 -41.79 -14.30
N ASP A 198 22.51 -41.20 -15.24
CA ASP A 198 22.30 -41.59 -16.65
C ASP A 198 21.88 -40.43 -17.58
N LEU A 199 22.10 -40.58 -18.90
CA LEU A 199 21.95 -39.50 -19.88
C LEU A 199 21.70 -40.02 -21.33
N LEU A 200 20.60 -39.58 -21.97
CA LEU A 200 20.39 -39.63 -23.44
C LEU A 200 19.35 -38.53 -23.81
N ASN A 201 19.69 -37.47 -24.57
CA ASN A 201 19.90 -37.36 -26.03
C ASN A 201 18.67 -37.76 -26.88
N SER A 202 18.26 -37.02 -27.94
CA SER A 202 18.78 -35.75 -28.48
C SER A 202 17.89 -35.12 -29.58
N VAL A 203 17.86 -33.77 -29.63
CA VAL A 203 17.91 -32.87 -30.81
C VAL A 203 17.00 -33.08 -32.06
N LEU A 204 16.25 -32.01 -32.38
CA LEU A 204 15.79 -31.43 -33.67
C LEU A 204 16.11 -32.12 -35.03
N GLU A 205 15.17 -32.01 -35.99
CA GLU A 205 15.49 -31.63 -37.40
C GLU A 205 14.27 -31.00 -38.14
N VAL A 206 14.48 -30.45 -39.35
CA VAL A 206 13.54 -29.55 -40.08
C VAL A 206 13.49 -29.86 -41.61
N GLU A 207 12.28 -29.78 -42.19
CA GLU A 207 11.85 -29.68 -43.62
C GLU A 207 12.81 -30.00 -44.80
N MET A 208 12.35 -30.79 -45.80
CA MET A 208 11.94 -30.32 -47.16
C MET A 208 11.80 -31.43 -48.26
N HIS A 209 10.67 -31.41 -48.99
CA HIS A 209 10.42 -31.74 -50.42
C HIS A 209 11.23 -32.82 -51.22
N LYS A 210 10.52 -33.78 -51.88
CA LYS A 210 10.18 -33.73 -53.35
C LYS A 210 9.41 -34.95 -53.94
N ASP A 211 8.61 -34.67 -54.99
CA ASP A 211 8.24 -35.39 -56.25
C ASP A 211 8.10 -36.95 -56.29
N SER A 212 7.20 -37.60 -57.07
CA SER A 212 6.08 -37.24 -57.98
C SER A 212 5.05 -38.43 -57.99
N VAL A 213 4.13 -38.81 -58.93
CA VAL A 213 3.87 -38.71 -60.40
C VAL A 213 2.34 -38.90 -60.68
N GLY A 214 1.81 -38.40 -61.81
CA GLY A 214 0.50 -38.76 -62.42
C GLY A 214 -0.59 -37.68 -62.27
N GLU A 215 -0.97 -36.87 -63.27
CA GLU A 215 -1.66 -37.18 -64.55
C GLU A 215 -3.06 -37.81 -64.33
N ASN A 216 -4.19 -37.29 -64.86
CA ASN A 216 -4.42 -36.18 -65.82
C ASN A 216 -5.83 -35.56 -65.57
N GLU A 217 -6.43 -34.58 -66.29
CA GLU A 217 -6.20 -33.97 -67.62
C GLU A 217 -6.88 -32.57 -67.76
N ALA A 218 -6.69 -31.91 -68.91
CA ALA A 218 -7.61 -30.99 -69.61
C ALA A 218 -8.13 -29.69 -68.92
N SER A 219 -7.45 -28.57 -69.22
CA SER A 219 -8.00 -27.21 -69.12
C SER A 219 -8.55 -26.70 -70.47
N THR A 220 -9.59 -25.86 -70.47
CA THR A 220 -10.00 -25.02 -71.63
C THR A 220 -10.09 -23.55 -71.21
N SER A 221 -9.84 -22.63 -72.15
CA SER A 221 -9.18 -21.36 -71.85
C SER A 221 -9.78 -20.13 -72.56
N LEU A 222 -9.77 -18.97 -71.88
CA LEU A 222 -9.75 -17.60 -72.45
C LEU A 222 -11.05 -17.14 -73.18
N ASP A 223 -11.39 -15.85 -73.33
CA ASP A 223 -10.71 -14.63 -72.85
C ASP A 223 -11.64 -13.41 -72.63
N ASN A 224 -11.11 -12.40 -71.92
CA ASN A 224 -11.40 -10.94 -71.98
C ASN A 224 -12.85 -10.37 -72.04
N VAL A 225 -13.17 -9.48 -71.08
CA VAL A 225 -13.36 -8.01 -71.29
C VAL A 225 -13.62 -7.28 -69.94
N LEU A 226 -12.95 -6.14 -69.73
CA LEU A 226 -13.08 -5.23 -68.57
C LEU A 226 -14.05 -4.04 -68.88
N PRO A 227 -14.39 -3.15 -67.92
CA PRO A 227 -14.85 -3.38 -66.54
C PRO A 227 -16.09 -2.51 -66.17
N ARG A 228 -16.94 -2.86 -65.17
CA ARG A 228 -17.79 -1.87 -64.43
C ARG A 228 -18.62 -2.38 -63.23
N LYS A 229 -18.85 -1.44 -62.29
CA LYS A 229 -20.00 -1.25 -61.36
C LYS A 229 -20.27 -2.25 -60.20
N LYS A 230 -19.81 -1.82 -59.01
CA LYS A 230 -20.34 -1.95 -57.63
C LYS A 230 -21.70 -2.67 -57.38
N ARG A 231 -21.65 -3.55 -56.36
CA ARG A 231 -22.68 -3.91 -55.34
C ARG A 231 -23.93 -4.70 -55.81
N PRO A 232 -24.63 -5.42 -54.89
CA PRO A 232 -24.34 -5.65 -53.46
C PRO A 232 -24.15 -7.14 -53.07
N ARG A 233 -23.49 -7.37 -51.94
CA ARG A 233 -23.86 -8.42 -50.96
C ARG A 233 -23.91 -7.75 -49.59
N ALA A 234 -24.67 -8.35 -48.67
CA ALA A 234 -24.99 -7.73 -47.40
C ALA A 234 -23.93 -8.04 -46.35
N ASP A 235 -23.38 -6.99 -45.75
CA ASP A 235 -22.70 -7.07 -44.48
C ASP A 235 -23.75 -7.29 -43.37
N SER A 236 -23.43 -8.17 -42.42
CA SER A 236 -24.04 -8.17 -41.09
C SER A 236 -22.93 -8.02 -40.07
N ASP A 237 -22.12 -6.97 -40.26
CA ASP A 237 -21.19 -6.50 -39.25
C ASP A 237 -22.00 -6.14 -38.01
N VAL A 238 -21.84 -6.94 -36.95
CA VAL A 238 -22.30 -6.57 -35.62
C VAL A 238 -21.26 -5.61 -35.08
N GLU A 239 -21.51 -4.31 -35.25
CA GLU A 239 -20.71 -3.24 -34.66
C GLU A 239 -20.57 -3.53 -33.15
N MET A 240 -19.34 -3.71 -32.67
CA MET A 240 -19.07 -3.75 -31.24
C MET A 240 -19.30 -2.34 -30.69
N ASP A 241 -20.23 -2.21 -29.76
CA ASP A 241 -20.43 -0.96 -29.03
C ASP A 241 -19.25 -0.74 -28.07
N ASP A 242 -18.48 0.33 -28.31
CA ASP A 242 -17.35 0.75 -27.47
C ASP A 242 -17.77 1.03 -26.00
N SER A 243 -19.07 1.09 -25.68
CA SER A 243 -19.58 1.32 -24.32
C SER A 243 -19.29 0.17 -23.32
N GLU A 244 -19.07 -1.07 -23.76
CA GLU A 244 -18.84 -2.19 -22.82
C GLU A 244 -17.44 -2.21 -22.19
N MET A 245 -16.46 -1.50 -22.76
CA MET A 245 -15.04 -1.63 -22.41
C MET A 245 -14.63 -1.02 -21.06
N ASP A 246 -15.50 -0.22 -20.42
CA ASP A 246 -15.21 0.43 -19.12
C ASP A 246 -15.56 -0.45 -17.89
N ARG A 247 -16.07 -1.67 -18.11
CA ARG A 247 -16.32 -2.69 -17.07
C ARG A 247 -15.00 -3.33 -16.61
N THR A 248 -14.19 -2.55 -15.91
CA THR A 248 -12.82 -2.89 -15.50
C THR A 248 -12.71 -4.17 -14.65
N MET A 249 -11.77 -5.03 -15.07
CA MET A 249 -11.70 -6.45 -14.71
C MET A 249 -11.48 -6.71 -13.21
N THR A 250 -12.34 -7.55 -12.65
CA THR A 250 -12.08 -8.33 -11.43
C THR A 250 -11.16 -9.52 -11.76
N ALA A 251 -10.43 -10.00 -10.76
CA ALA A 251 -9.61 -11.21 -10.84
C ALA A 251 -10.40 -12.48 -11.20
N ALA A 252 -11.68 -12.50 -10.83
CA ALA A 252 -12.56 -13.65 -10.98
C ALA A 252 -12.84 -14.04 -12.44
N ALA A 253 -12.67 -13.11 -13.39
CA ALA A 253 -13.18 -13.25 -14.75
C ALA A 253 -12.45 -14.33 -15.57
N ALA A 254 -13.10 -15.46 -15.80
CA ALA A 254 -12.64 -16.47 -16.74
C ALA A 254 -12.39 -15.88 -18.16
N PRO A 255 -11.35 -16.32 -18.90
CA PRO A 255 -10.94 -15.71 -20.18
C PRO A 255 -11.94 -15.89 -21.34
N ARG A 256 -13.12 -16.49 -21.09
CA ARG A 256 -14.28 -16.53 -21.99
C ARG A 256 -15.54 -16.32 -21.17
N ARG A 257 -16.02 -15.08 -21.07
CA ARG A 257 -17.20 -14.72 -20.27
C ARG A 257 -18.50 -15.24 -20.90
N ARG A 258 -19.27 -16.03 -20.13
CA ARG A 258 -20.67 -16.38 -20.39
C ARG A 258 -21.55 -15.15 -20.15
N ILE A 259 -22.20 -14.66 -21.20
CA ILE A 259 -23.18 -13.58 -21.10
C ILE A 259 -24.41 -14.09 -20.34
N ILE A 260 -24.62 -13.60 -19.13
CA ILE A 260 -25.78 -13.94 -18.29
C ILE A 260 -27.02 -13.20 -18.82
N LYS A 261 -28.08 -13.95 -19.10
CA LYS A 261 -29.37 -13.45 -19.63
C LYS A 261 -30.53 -13.66 -18.65
N LEU A 262 -30.22 -14.04 -17.41
CA LEU A 262 -31.20 -14.27 -16.34
C LEU A 262 -31.75 -12.94 -15.84
N SER A 263 -33.07 -12.77 -15.86
CA SER A 263 -33.76 -11.55 -15.42
C SER A 263 -33.62 -11.32 -13.90
N SER A 264 -33.46 -12.38 -13.12
CA SER A 264 -33.12 -12.36 -11.70
C SER A 264 -31.80 -11.60 -11.43
N VAL A 265 -30.70 -12.06 -12.02
CA VAL A 265 -29.36 -11.48 -11.88
C VAL A 265 -29.31 -10.06 -12.45
N LEU A 266 -29.93 -9.82 -13.62
CA LEU A 266 -30.02 -8.47 -14.20
C LEU A 266 -30.86 -7.51 -13.34
N SER A 267 -31.89 -7.99 -12.64
CA SER A 267 -32.59 -7.19 -11.63
C SER A 267 -31.69 -6.88 -10.44
N LEU A 268 -30.91 -7.84 -9.94
CA LEU A 268 -30.02 -7.63 -8.79
C LEU A 268 -28.87 -6.65 -9.11
N GLN A 269 -28.32 -6.70 -10.32
CA GLN A 269 -27.36 -5.70 -10.82
C GLN A 269 -27.98 -4.29 -10.83
N LYS A 270 -29.22 -4.16 -11.32
CA LYS A 270 -29.93 -2.88 -11.27
C LYS A 270 -30.25 -2.42 -9.84
N ASP A 271 -30.65 -3.35 -8.96
CA ASP A 271 -30.94 -3.04 -7.55
C ASP A 271 -29.70 -2.55 -6.79
N ILE A 272 -28.49 -2.93 -7.21
CA ILE A 272 -27.21 -2.37 -6.74
C ILE A 272 -27.02 -0.95 -7.28
N GLU A 273 -27.20 -0.74 -8.59
CA GLU A 273 -27.01 0.57 -9.25
C GLU A 273 -27.97 1.64 -8.70
N ASP A 274 -29.25 1.29 -8.52
CA ASP A 274 -30.27 2.18 -7.95
C ASP A 274 -30.00 2.50 -6.46
N ARG A 275 -29.24 1.68 -5.73
CA ARG A 275 -28.81 1.93 -4.33
C ARG A 275 -27.46 2.66 -4.21
N GLY A 276 -26.68 2.74 -5.28
CA GLY A 276 -25.32 3.29 -5.27
C GLY A 276 -25.20 4.79 -4.98
N HIS A 277 -24.12 5.19 -4.30
CA HIS A 277 -23.86 6.58 -3.92
C HIS A 277 -22.55 7.13 -4.50
N LYS A 278 -22.66 7.79 -5.67
CA LYS A 278 -21.52 8.25 -6.50
C LYS A 278 -20.47 9.11 -5.76
N ARG A 279 -20.85 9.90 -4.74
CA ARG A 279 -19.88 10.68 -3.93
C ARG A 279 -19.05 9.82 -2.98
N LEU A 280 -19.61 8.73 -2.46
CA LEU A 280 -18.83 7.77 -1.67
C LEU A 280 -17.96 6.91 -2.59
N GLN A 281 -18.43 6.60 -3.80
CA GLN A 281 -17.64 5.91 -4.81
C GLN A 281 -16.39 6.72 -5.21
N ASP A 282 -16.52 8.03 -5.47
CA ASP A 282 -15.38 8.91 -5.75
C ASP A 282 -14.41 9.01 -4.55
N MET A 283 -14.95 9.09 -3.33
CA MET A 283 -14.16 9.09 -2.10
C MET A 283 -13.33 7.80 -1.97
N LEU A 284 -13.94 6.62 -2.17
CA LEU A 284 -13.25 5.33 -2.11
C LEU A 284 -12.29 5.11 -3.30
N ARG A 285 -12.58 5.64 -4.48
CA ARG A 285 -11.66 5.62 -5.63
C ARG A 285 -10.39 6.43 -5.38
N ASN A 286 -10.54 7.61 -4.79
CA ASN A 286 -9.47 8.60 -4.65
C ASN A 286 -8.94 8.77 -3.21
N HIS A 287 -9.25 7.86 -2.29
CA HIS A 287 -8.72 7.89 -0.92
C HIS A 287 -7.19 7.69 -0.89
N CYS A 288 -6.52 8.23 0.13
CA CYS A 288 -5.19 7.84 0.56
C CYS A 288 -5.31 6.98 1.83
N PHE A 289 -4.68 5.81 1.85
CA PHE A 289 -4.75 4.88 2.99
C PHE A 289 -3.82 5.37 4.11
N VAL A 290 -4.32 5.40 5.36
CA VAL A 290 -3.57 5.91 6.51
C VAL A 290 -3.16 4.78 7.47
N GLY A 291 -4.05 3.82 7.74
CA GLY A 291 -3.71 2.67 8.57
C GLY A 291 -4.92 1.90 9.11
N CYS A 292 -4.71 0.65 9.53
CA CYS A 292 -5.72 -0.13 10.24
C CYS A 292 -5.74 0.24 11.73
N VAL A 293 -6.91 0.51 12.29
CA VAL A 293 -7.11 0.63 13.75
C VAL A 293 -7.28 -0.77 14.36
N ASN A 294 -8.12 -1.59 13.72
CA ASN A 294 -8.30 -3.02 13.96
C ASN A 294 -8.90 -3.65 12.68
N PRO A 295 -9.17 -4.97 12.60
CA PRO A 295 -9.68 -5.56 11.36
C PRO A 295 -11.04 -5.04 10.86
N GLN A 296 -11.87 -4.48 11.75
CA GLN A 296 -13.15 -3.90 11.39
C GLN A 296 -13.01 -2.44 10.90
N TRP A 297 -11.98 -1.71 11.34
CA TRP A 297 -11.92 -0.25 11.21
C TRP A 297 -10.57 0.24 10.67
N VAL A 298 -10.63 0.97 9.56
CA VAL A 298 -9.47 1.58 8.88
C VAL A 298 -9.62 3.11 8.83
N LEU A 299 -8.48 3.81 8.91
CA LEU A 299 -8.38 5.23 8.63
C LEU A 299 -7.94 5.46 7.17
N ALA A 300 -8.67 6.34 6.49
CA ALA A 300 -8.32 6.82 5.15
C ALA A 300 -8.56 8.33 5.05
N GLN A 301 -7.67 9.03 4.35
CA GLN A 301 -7.84 10.44 4.02
C GLN A 301 -8.48 10.57 2.64
N TYR A 302 -9.38 11.53 2.44
CA TYR A 302 -9.80 11.98 1.11
C TYR A 302 -9.93 13.51 1.12
N GLN A 303 -9.28 14.16 0.15
CA GLN A 303 -9.08 15.62 0.16
C GLN A 303 -8.51 16.09 1.52
N THR A 304 -9.17 17.05 2.17
CA THR A 304 -8.77 17.58 3.49
C THR A 304 -9.36 16.82 4.68
N LYS A 305 -10.05 15.69 4.47
CA LYS A 305 -10.85 15.01 5.48
C LYS A 305 -10.26 13.65 5.84
N LEU A 306 -10.32 13.32 7.13
CA LEU A 306 -9.98 12.00 7.65
C LEU A 306 -11.28 11.23 7.92
N TYR A 307 -11.36 10.02 7.39
CA TYR A 307 -12.49 9.11 7.53
C TYR A 307 -12.09 7.85 8.30
N LEU A 308 -13.00 7.41 9.16
CA LEU A 308 -13.04 6.08 9.73
C LEU A 308 -13.99 5.23 8.87
N LEU A 309 -13.52 4.07 8.43
CA LEU A 309 -14.20 3.22 7.45
C LEU A 309 -14.38 1.81 8.02
N ASN A 310 -15.61 1.31 7.97
CA ASN A 310 -15.96 -0.05 8.41
C ASN A 310 -15.57 -1.06 7.33
N THR A 311 -14.36 -1.59 7.41
CA THR A 311 -13.78 -2.57 6.48
C THR A 311 -14.63 -3.84 6.40
N THR A 312 -15.27 -4.27 7.49
CA THR A 312 -16.20 -5.43 7.47
C THR A 312 -17.38 -5.16 6.55
N LYS A 313 -18.06 -4.02 6.69
CA LYS A 313 -19.23 -3.69 5.85
C LYS A 313 -18.86 -3.34 4.41
N LEU A 314 -17.74 -2.66 4.19
CA LEU A 314 -17.24 -2.34 2.84
C LEU A 314 -16.75 -3.59 2.09
N SER A 315 -16.09 -4.54 2.77
CA SER A 315 -15.68 -5.81 2.15
C SER A 315 -16.87 -6.74 1.89
N GLN A 316 -17.83 -6.83 2.82
CA GLN A 316 -19.10 -7.54 2.58
C GLN A 316 -19.79 -7.01 1.31
N GLU A 317 -19.94 -5.69 1.16
CA GLU A 317 -20.60 -5.13 -0.03
C GLU A 317 -19.78 -5.31 -1.31
N LEU A 318 -18.44 -5.21 -1.25
CA LEU A 318 -17.57 -5.51 -2.38
C LEU A 318 -17.77 -6.95 -2.88
N PHE A 319 -17.71 -7.94 -1.99
CA PHE A 319 -17.87 -9.35 -2.37
C PHE A 319 -19.28 -9.65 -2.88
N TYR A 320 -20.32 -9.06 -2.27
CA TYR A 320 -21.69 -9.16 -2.76
C TYR A 320 -21.82 -8.62 -4.20
N GLN A 321 -21.21 -7.48 -4.51
CA GLN A 321 -21.27 -6.90 -5.85
C GLN A 321 -20.47 -7.72 -6.88
N ILE A 322 -19.30 -8.26 -6.53
CA ILE A 322 -18.54 -9.19 -7.38
C ILE A 322 -19.38 -10.44 -7.68
N LEU A 323 -20.03 -11.03 -6.66
CA LEU A 323 -20.89 -12.22 -6.82
C LEU A 323 -22.08 -11.99 -7.77
N ILE A 324 -22.60 -10.76 -7.84
CA ILE A 324 -23.74 -10.41 -8.71
C ILE A 324 -23.32 -9.95 -10.12
N TYR A 325 -22.14 -9.34 -10.28
CA TYR A 325 -21.64 -8.92 -11.61
C TYR A 325 -20.90 -10.05 -12.35
N ASP A 326 -20.17 -10.92 -11.64
CA ASP A 326 -19.38 -12.02 -12.23
C ASP A 326 -20.01 -13.41 -12.05
N PHE A 327 -21.30 -13.44 -11.71
CA PHE A 327 -22.16 -14.63 -11.65
C PHE A 327 -21.91 -15.59 -12.84
N GLY A 328 -21.70 -16.88 -12.55
CA GLY A 328 -21.44 -17.92 -13.55
C GLY A 328 -20.15 -17.75 -14.37
N ASN A 329 -19.18 -16.98 -13.85
CA ASN A 329 -17.93 -16.66 -14.55
C ASN A 329 -16.66 -16.67 -13.67
N PHE A 330 -16.77 -17.08 -12.39
CA PHE A 330 -15.66 -17.05 -11.43
C PHE A 330 -14.56 -18.07 -11.74
N GLY A 331 -13.35 -17.80 -11.24
CA GLY A 331 -12.32 -18.82 -11.04
C GLY A 331 -12.64 -19.71 -9.83
N ILE A 332 -12.01 -20.89 -9.78
CA ILE A 332 -12.08 -21.79 -8.62
C ILE A 332 -10.81 -21.64 -7.79
N MET A 333 -10.93 -21.25 -6.52
CA MET A 333 -9.89 -21.39 -5.51
C MET A 333 -10.03 -22.79 -4.91
N LYS A 334 -9.07 -23.67 -5.21
CA LYS A 334 -9.04 -25.02 -4.61
C LYS A 334 -8.50 -24.96 -3.19
N LEU A 335 -9.10 -25.75 -2.30
CA LEU A 335 -8.58 -25.96 -0.96
C LEU A 335 -7.35 -26.89 -1.04
N SER A 336 -6.37 -26.70 -0.15
CA SER A 336 -5.18 -27.56 -0.04
C SER A 336 -5.53 -28.96 0.48
N GLU A 337 -6.54 -29.03 1.35
CA GLU A 337 -7.12 -30.25 1.88
C GLU A 337 -8.64 -30.20 1.66
N SER A 338 -9.24 -31.32 1.26
CA SER A 338 -10.68 -31.44 1.05
C SER A 338 -11.41 -31.48 2.40
N ALA A 339 -12.33 -30.56 2.64
CA ALA A 339 -12.99 -30.39 3.93
C ALA A 339 -14.37 -31.09 3.96
N PRO A 340 -14.59 -32.14 4.79
CA PRO A 340 -15.88 -32.83 4.85
C PRO A 340 -17.00 -31.90 5.31
N ILE A 341 -18.11 -31.85 4.55
CA ILE A 341 -19.26 -30.98 4.88
C ILE A 341 -19.91 -31.40 6.21
N TYR A 342 -19.83 -32.70 6.56
CA TYR A 342 -20.29 -33.22 7.84
C TYR A 342 -19.54 -32.58 9.02
N ASP A 343 -18.20 -32.63 9.00
CA ASP A 343 -17.36 -32.09 10.08
C ASP A 343 -17.53 -30.57 10.18
N LEU A 344 -17.61 -29.87 9.04
CA LEU A 344 -17.91 -28.44 8.99
C LEU A 344 -19.30 -28.12 9.58
N ALA A 345 -20.32 -28.94 9.33
CA ALA A 345 -21.65 -28.75 9.91
C ALA A 345 -21.66 -29.03 11.43
N MET A 346 -20.96 -30.07 11.90
CA MET A 346 -20.82 -30.37 13.33
C MET A 346 -20.09 -29.23 14.07
N LEU A 347 -18.96 -28.76 13.55
CA LEU A 347 -18.22 -27.60 14.09
C LEU A 347 -19.08 -26.33 14.12
N ALA A 348 -19.98 -26.15 13.14
CA ALA A 348 -20.92 -25.03 13.14
C ALA A 348 -21.97 -25.17 14.24
N LEU A 349 -22.60 -26.35 14.37
CA LEU A 349 -23.63 -26.65 15.38
C LEU A 349 -23.08 -26.68 16.81
N ASP A 350 -21.78 -26.91 17.01
CA ASP A 350 -21.08 -26.73 18.28
C ASP A 350 -20.71 -25.27 18.60
N SER A 351 -20.72 -24.38 17.60
CA SER A 351 -20.57 -22.94 17.83
C SER A 351 -21.87 -22.31 18.36
N PRO A 352 -21.78 -21.34 19.30
CA PRO A 352 -22.97 -20.63 19.80
C PRO A 352 -23.62 -19.70 18.76
N GLU A 353 -22.97 -19.48 17.61
CA GLU A 353 -23.52 -18.68 16.51
C GLU A 353 -24.49 -19.45 15.61
N SER A 354 -24.52 -20.79 15.70
CA SER A 354 -25.56 -21.59 15.04
C SER A 354 -26.97 -21.29 15.51
N GLY A 355 -27.12 -20.79 16.75
CA GLY A 355 -28.41 -20.70 17.43
C GLY A 355 -29.04 -22.05 17.80
N TRP A 356 -28.34 -23.17 17.59
CA TRP A 356 -28.87 -24.52 17.84
C TRP A 356 -29.27 -24.72 19.30
N THR A 357 -30.40 -25.39 19.49
CA THR A 357 -30.97 -25.78 20.77
C THR A 357 -31.33 -27.26 20.80
N GLU A 358 -31.58 -27.81 21.98
CA GLU A 358 -32.07 -29.19 22.13
C GLU A 358 -33.46 -29.42 21.47
N GLU A 359 -34.20 -28.35 21.15
CA GLU A 359 -35.49 -28.44 20.44
C GLU A 359 -35.32 -28.68 18.92
N ASP A 360 -34.17 -28.31 18.34
CA ASP A 360 -33.87 -28.48 16.90
C ASP A 360 -33.49 -29.94 16.53
N GLY A 361 -33.22 -30.78 17.53
CA GLY A 361 -32.89 -32.19 17.37
C GLY A 361 -31.39 -32.52 17.33
N PRO A 362 -31.02 -33.80 17.10
CA PRO A 362 -29.64 -34.29 17.21
C PRO A 362 -28.74 -33.68 16.12
N LYS A 363 -27.57 -33.18 16.52
CA LYS A 363 -26.63 -32.48 15.64
C LYS A 363 -26.15 -33.36 14.49
N GLU A 364 -25.93 -34.63 14.76
CA GLU A 364 -25.47 -35.63 13.80
C GLU A 364 -26.47 -35.78 12.64
N GLY A 365 -27.78 -35.84 12.97
CA GLY A 365 -28.85 -35.92 11.97
C GLY A 365 -29.05 -34.62 11.18
N LEU A 366 -28.81 -33.47 11.81
CA LEU A 366 -28.79 -32.17 11.13
C LEU A 366 -27.58 -32.07 10.17
N ALA A 367 -26.40 -32.52 10.59
CA ALA A 367 -25.20 -32.56 9.76
C ALA A 367 -25.35 -33.52 8.57
N GLU A 368 -25.88 -34.73 8.77
CA GLU A 368 -26.24 -35.66 7.69
C GLU A 368 -27.24 -35.03 6.69
N TYR A 369 -28.26 -34.34 7.19
CA TYR A 369 -29.24 -33.62 6.36
C TYR A 369 -28.56 -32.52 5.52
N ILE A 370 -27.68 -31.72 6.11
CA ILE A 370 -26.93 -30.65 5.43
C ILE A 370 -26.07 -31.20 4.29
N VAL A 371 -25.32 -32.28 4.52
CA VAL A 371 -24.53 -32.97 3.47
C VAL A 371 -25.44 -33.42 2.33
N GLN A 372 -26.50 -34.18 2.64
CA GLN A 372 -27.44 -34.70 1.64
C GLN A 372 -28.23 -33.59 0.93
N PHE A 373 -28.38 -32.41 1.52
CA PHE A 373 -29.05 -31.27 0.91
C PHE A 373 -28.12 -30.53 -0.06
N LEU A 374 -26.88 -30.23 0.35
CA LEU A 374 -25.91 -29.54 -0.49
C LEU A 374 -25.42 -30.40 -1.67
N GLN A 375 -25.30 -31.73 -1.49
CA GLN A 375 -25.06 -32.67 -2.59
C GLN A 375 -26.12 -32.54 -3.70
N LYS A 376 -27.41 -32.40 -3.35
CA LYS A 376 -28.52 -32.21 -4.32
C LYS A 376 -28.50 -30.85 -5.03
N LYS A 377 -27.65 -29.90 -4.60
CA LYS A 377 -27.48 -28.57 -5.20
C LYS A 377 -26.13 -28.38 -5.90
N THR A 378 -25.26 -29.39 -5.87
CA THR A 378 -23.85 -29.31 -6.30
C THR A 378 -23.67 -28.88 -7.76
N GLU A 379 -24.48 -29.38 -8.70
CA GLU A 379 -24.40 -28.97 -10.12
C GLU A 379 -24.61 -27.46 -10.31
N MET A 380 -25.58 -26.87 -9.61
CA MET A 380 -25.89 -25.44 -9.69
C MET A 380 -24.83 -24.59 -8.96
N LEU A 381 -24.40 -25.04 -7.78
CA LEU A 381 -23.32 -24.40 -7.02
C LEU A 381 -22.01 -24.33 -7.82
N LYS A 382 -21.74 -25.35 -8.64
CA LYS A 382 -20.57 -25.42 -9.52
C LYS A 382 -20.71 -24.56 -10.78
N ASP A 383 -21.85 -24.60 -11.50
CA ASP A 383 -22.07 -23.83 -12.74
C ASP A 383 -22.20 -22.31 -12.49
N TYR A 384 -22.85 -21.90 -11.39
CA TYR A 384 -23.14 -20.49 -11.13
C TYR A 384 -22.19 -19.83 -10.13
N PHE A 385 -21.67 -20.57 -9.14
CA PHE A 385 -20.88 -19.99 -8.04
C PHE A 385 -19.50 -20.62 -7.86
N SER A 386 -19.07 -21.53 -8.75
CA SER A 386 -17.74 -22.15 -8.72
C SER A 386 -17.36 -22.77 -7.37
N LEU A 387 -18.37 -23.22 -6.62
CA LEU A 387 -18.24 -23.92 -5.34
C LEU A 387 -18.28 -25.42 -5.65
N GLU A 388 -17.15 -26.10 -5.48
CA GLU A 388 -16.98 -27.52 -5.82
C GLU A 388 -17.20 -28.40 -4.58
N ILE A 389 -18.14 -29.33 -4.69
CA ILE A 389 -18.41 -30.41 -3.74
C ILE A 389 -18.25 -31.72 -4.48
N ASP A 390 -17.51 -32.66 -3.91
CA ASP A 390 -17.23 -33.97 -4.48
C ASP A 390 -18.35 -34.98 -4.14
N GLU A 391 -18.42 -36.11 -4.86
CA GLU A 391 -19.46 -37.14 -4.68
C GLU A 391 -19.51 -37.69 -3.24
N GLU A 392 -18.38 -37.70 -2.54
CA GLU A 392 -18.25 -38.10 -1.13
C GLU A 392 -18.82 -37.09 -0.13
N GLY A 393 -19.21 -35.88 -0.56
CA GLY A 393 -19.68 -34.81 0.33
C GLY A 393 -18.55 -33.93 0.90
N ASN A 394 -17.37 -33.94 0.28
CA ASN A 394 -16.24 -33.10 0.64
C ASN A 394 -16.25 -31.79 -0.16
N LEU A 395 -16.03 -30.65 0.50
CA LEU A 395 -15.81 -29.37 -0.17
C LEU A 395 -14.36 -29.34 -0.70
N THR A 396 -14.19 -29.05 -1.99
CA THR A 396 -12.87 -29.04 -2.66
C THR A 396 -12.51 -27.70 -3.32
N GLY A 397 -13.49 -26.83 -3.56
CA GLY A 397 -13.27 -25.51 -4.17
C GLY A 397 -14.30 -24.46 -3.78
N ILE A 398 -13.86 -23.20 -3.74
CA ILE A 398 -14.66 -22.01 -3.43
C ILE A 398 -14.41 -20.90 -4.47
N PRO A 399 -15.33 -19.96 -4.72
CA PRO A 399 -15.16 -18.95 -5.76
C PRO A 399 -13.97 -18.01 -5.53
N LEU A 400 -13.09 -17.88 -6.52
CA LEU A 400 -12.00 -16.90 -6.51
C LEU A 400 -12.56 -15.52 -6.86
N LEU A 401 -12.96 -14.74 -5.85
CA LEU A 401 -13.55 -13.41 -6.03
C LEU A 401 -12.52 -12.29 -6.26
N LEU A 402 -11.31 -12.41 -5.70
CA LEU A 402 -10.24 -11.40 -5.81
C LEU A 402 -8.84 -12.04 -5.89
N ASP A 403 -7.95 -11.40 -6.65
CA ASP A 403 -6.57 -11.85 -6.87
C ASP A 403 -5.77 -11.84 -5.57
N ASN A 404 -5.14 -12.97 -5.25
CA ASN A 404 -4.34 -13.17 -4.05
C ASN A 404 -5.12 -12.97 -2.73
N TYR A 405 -6.46 -12.93 -2.77
CA TYR A 405 -7.31 -12.90 -1.59
C TYR A 405 -7.75 -14.31 -1.20
N ILE A 406 -7.51 -14.71 0.04
CA ILE A 406 -8.03 -15.94 0.63
C ILE A 406 -8.97 -15.54 1.78
N PRO A 407 -10.22 -16.02 1.83
CA PRO A 407 -11.13 -15.74 2.93
C PRO A 407 -10.69 -16.45 4.22
N LEU A 408 -11.15 -15.95 5.37
CA LEU A 408 -10.81 -16.50 6.68
C LEU A 408 -11.52 -17.84 6.88
N LEU A 409 -10.80 -18.95 6.64
CA LEU A 409 -11.37 -20.30 6.62
C LEU A 409 -11.94 -20.77 7.97
N GLU A 410 -11.57 -20.16 9.09
CA GLU A 410 -12.26 -20.34 10.38
C GLU A 410 -13.77 -20.04 10.30
N GLY A 411 -14.20 -19.19 9.35
CA GLY A 411 -15.61 -18.89 9.10
C GLY A 411 -16.34 -19.90 8.22
N LEU A 412 -15.66 -20.94 7.73
CA LEU A 412 -16.20 -21.93 6.79
C LEU A 412 -17.28 -22.84 7.40
N PRO A 413 -17.17 -23.35 8.65
CA PRO A 413 -18.25 -24.08 9.30
C PRO A 413 -19.58 -23.31 9.30
N MET A 414 -19.53 -22.05 9.77
CA MET A 414 -20.71 -21.19 9.85
C MET A 414 -21.28 -20.83 8.47
N PHE A 415 -20.42 -20.72 7.44
CA PHE A 415 -20.87 -20.55 6.05
C PHE A 415 -21.63 -21.79 5.54
N ILE A 416 -21.11 -23.00 5.78
CA ILE A 416 -21.78 -24.25 5.35
C ILE A 416 -23.14 -24.44 6.02
N LEU A 417 -23.26 -24.16 7.34
CA LEU A 417 -24.56 -24.24 8.02
C LEU A 417 -25.54 -23.22 7.45
N ARG A 418 -25.14 -21.95 7.32
CA ARG A 418 -26.03 -20.88 6.83
C ARG A 418 -26.36 -21.00 5.34
N LEU A 419 -25.51 -21.66 4.56
CA LEU A 419 -25.80 -22.05 3.17
C LEU A 419 -26.98 -23.03 3.08
N ALA A 420 -27.16 -23.91 4.08
CA ALA A 420 -28.28 -24.83 4.15
C ALA A 420 -29.54 -24.23 4.82
N THR A 421 -29.40 -23.31 5.81
CA THR A 421 -30.53 -22.77 6.59
C THR A 421 -31.06 -21.41 6.12
N GLU A 422 -30.20 -20.48 5.68
CA GLU A 422 -30.56 -19.07 5.46
C GLU A 422 -30.85 -18.73 3.99
N VAL A 423 -30.38 -19.56 3.07
CA VAL A 423 -30.57 -19.34 1.63
C VAL A 423 -31.97 -19.79 1.22
N ASN A 424 -32.73 -18.91 0.56
CA ASN A 424 -34.04 -19.27 0.02
C ASN A 424 -33.83 -20.09 -1.26
N TRP A 425 -33.95 -21.42 -1.18
CA TRP A 425 -33.71 -22.32 -2.31
C TRP A 425 -34.92 -22.52 -3.26
N ASP A 426 -36.04 -21.83 -3.01
CA ASP A 426 -37.31 -22.02 -3.72
C ASP A 426 -37.62 -20.94 -4.77
N ASP A 427 -37.19 -19.68 -4.57
CA ASP A 427 -37.29 -18.60 -5.59
C ASP A 427 -35.94 -18.32 -6.25
N GLU A 428 -35.92 -18.13 -7.57
CA GLU A 428 -34.68 -17.91 -8.34
C GLU A 428 -33.92 -16.64 -7.92
N LYS A 429 -34.63 -15.52 -7.73
CA LYS A 429 -33.99 -14.24 -7.39
C LYS A 429 -33.56 -14.24 -5.93
N GLU A 430 -34.41 -14.68 -5.01
CA GLU A 430 -34.06 -14.73 -3.59
C GLU A 430 -32.96 -15.76 -3.30
N CYS A 431 -32.88 -16.87 -4.05
CA CYS A 431 -31.76 -17.81 -4.00
C CYS A 431 -30.44 -17.12 -4.33
N PHE A 432 -30.34 -16.48 -5.50
CA PHE A 432 -29.10 -15.81 -5.91
C PHE A 432 -28.75 -14.62 -5.00
N GLU A 433 -29.75 -13.88 -4.50
CA GLU A 433 -29.54 -12.77 -3.57
C GLU A 433 -29.07 -13.26 -2.18
N SER A 434 -29.72 -14.29 -1.61
CA SER A 434 -29.38 -14.83 -0.28
C SER A 434 -28.06 -15.61 -0.29
N PHE A 435 -27.81 -16.46 -1.29
CA PHE A 435 -26.50 -17.09 -1.49
C PHE A 435 -25.39 -16.03 -1.57
N SER A 436 -25.59 -14.99 -2.39
CA SER A 436 -24.57 -13.95 -2.57
C SER A 436 -24.33 -13.15 -1.28
N LYS A 437 -25.38 -12.92 -0.46
CA LYS A 437 -25.23 -12.31 0.87
C LYS A 437 -24.40 -13.21 1.80
N GLU A 438 -24.70 -14.50 1.88
CA GLU A 438 -23.99 -15.42 2.79
C GLU A 438 -22.53 -15.64 2.38
N CYS A 439 -22.28 -15.84 1.08
CA CYS A 439 -20.92 -15.90 0.55
C CYS A 439 -20.18 -14.57 0.78
N SER A 440 -20.83 -13.41 0.60
CA SER A 440 -20.20 -12.12 0.92
C SER A 440 -19.88 -11.94 2.40
N MET A 441 -20.68 -12.50 3.31
CA MET A 441 -20.41 -12.50 4.75
C MET A 441 -19.22 -13.40 5.07
N PHE A 442 -19.14 -14.59 4.47
CA PHE A 442 -18.00 -15.49 4.60
C PHE A 442 -16.69 -14.82 4.18
N TYR A 443 -16.65 -14.21 2.99
CA TYR A 443 -15.46 -13.55 2.44
C TYR A 443 -15.09 -12.23 3.15
N SER A 444 -16.04 -11.55 3.80
CA SER A 444 -15.77 -10.28 4.49
C SER A 444 -14.76 -10.40 5.64
N ILE A 445 -13.87 -9.40 5.80
CA ILE A 445 -12.98 -9.32 6.96
C ILE A 445 -13.82 -9.06 8.21
N ARG A 446 -13.77 -10.00 9.15
CA ARG A 446 -14.53 -9.96 10.41
C ARG A 446 -13.55 -10.17 11.56
N LYS A 447 -13.45 -9.22 12.51
CA LYS A 447 -12.50 -9.30 13.64
C LYS A 447 -12.56 -10.64 14.39
N LYS A 448 -13.76 -11.25 14.50
CA LYS A 448 -13.98 -12.51 15.21
C LYS A 448 -13.17 -13.70 14.68
N TYR A 449 -12.74 -13.66 13.42
CA TYR A 449 -11.96 -14.72 12.75
C TYR A 449 -10.53 -14.24 12.39
N ILE A 450 -10.04 -13.22 13.11
CA ILE A 450 -8.64 -12.77 13.04
C ILE A 450 -8.11 -12.81 14.46
N LEU A 451 -7.22 -13.78 14.69
CA LEU A 451 -6.39 -13.84 15.87
C LEU A 451 -5.58 -12.53 15.95
N GLU A 452 -5.75 -11.79 17.05
CA GLU A 452 -4.82 -10.71 17.38
C GLU A 452 -3.54 -11.37 17.88
N GLU A 453 -2.55 -11.50 16.98
CA GLU A 453 -1.17 -11.88 17.30
C GLU A 453 -0.71 -11.08 18.52
N LEU A 454 -0.44 -11.79 19.63
CA LEU A 454 0.12 -11.20 20.84
C LEU A 454 1.56 -10.80 20.55
N ALA A 455 1.74 -9.55 20.13
CA ALA A 455 3.01 -8.94 19.70
C ALA A 455 4.03 -8.71 20.85
N ASP A 456 3.94 -9.52 21.91
CA ASP A 456 4.76 -9.49 23.14
C ASP A 456 5.60 -10.77 23.30
N SER A 457 5.70 -11.62 22.27
CA SER A 457 6.63 -12.75 22.22
C SER A 457 7.82 -12.43 21.31
N GLU A 458 9.02 -12.37 21.89
CA GLU A 458 10.25 -11.91 21.20
C GLU A 458 10.88 -12.96 20.25
N ASP A 459 10.24 -14.13 20.08
CA ASP A 459 10.75 -15.31 19.36
C ASP A 459 10.04 -15.58 18.01
N ALA A 460 9.51 -14.54 17.35
CA ALA A 460 8.77 -14.65 16.07
C ALA A 460 9.66 -14.68 14.81
N ASP A 461 10.67 -15.55 14.79
CA ASP A 461 11.69 -15.66 13.71
C ASP A 461 11.45 -16.86 12.77
N LEU A 462 10.20 -17.33 12.65
CA LEU A 462 9.76 -18.46 11.83
C LEU A 462 8.47 -18.14 11.05
N GLU A 463 8.36 -18.70 9.84
CA GLU A 463 7.23 -18.56 8.88
C GLU A 463 6.99 -17.15 8.28
N VAL A 464 8.05 -16.58 7.70
CA VAL A 464 7.94 -15.49 6.72
C VAL A 464 7.47 -16.03 5.36
N ASP A 465 6.20 -15.79 5.00
CA ASP A 465 5.76 -15.60 3.59
C ASP A 465 4.27 -15.18 3.48
N ALA A 466 3.43 -15.48 4.48
CA ALA A 466 2.02 -15.09 4.47
C ALA A 466 1.83 -13.56 4.70
N PRO A 467 1.06 -12.83 3.85
CA PRO A 467 0.82 -11.41 4.05
C PRO A 467 -0.14 -11.17 5.22
N THR A 468 0.34 -10.47 6.27
CA THR A 468 -0.45 -10.10 7.45
C THR A 468 -1.78 -9.44 7.05
N TRP A 469 -2.86 -9.68 7.80
CA TRP A 469 -4.20 -9.14 7.51
C TRP A 469 -4.21 -7.62 7.23
N ARG A 470 -3.32 -6.85 7.88
CA ARG A 470 -3.12 -5.40 7.65
C ARG A 470 -2.66 -5.09 6.22
N TRP A 471 -1.71 -5.88 5.69
CA TRP A 471 -1.20 -5.74 4.33
C TRP A 471 -2.29 -6.11 3.31
N THR A 472 -2.98 -7.23 3.51
CA THR A 472 -4.12 -7.69 2.69
C THR A 472 -5.24 -6.65 2.66
N THR A 473 -5.47 -5.97 3.79
CA THR A 473 -6.40 -4.85 3.87
C THR A 473 -5.94 -3.67 2.98
N GLU A 474 -4.74 -3.11 3.15
CA GLU A 474 -4.27 -1.97 2.34
C GLU A 474 -4.15 -2.31 0.83
N HIS A 475 -3.49 -3.44 0.51
CA HIS A 475 -2.98 -3.71 -0.84
C HIS A 475 -3.92 -4.53 -1.72
N ILE A 476 -4.87 -5.28 -1.13
CA ILE A 476 -5.86 -6.06 -1.87
C ILE A 476 -7.25 -5.42 -1.73
N LEU A 477 -7.81 -5.33 -0.53
CA LEU A 477 -9.19 -4.83 -0.36
C LEU A 477 -9.33 -3.34 -0.66
N TYR A 478 -8.49 -2.49 -0.06
CA TYR A 478 -8.53 -1.04 -0.34
C TYR A 478 -8.03 -0.69 -1.75
N LYS A 479 -7.33 -1.60 -2.44
CA LYS A 479 -7.10 -1.51 -3.89
C LYS A 479 -8.38 -1.83 -4.68
N ALA A 480 -9.06 -2.94 -4.37
CA ALA A 480 -10.31 -3.37 -5.02
C ALA A 480 -11.46 -2.38 -4.83
N PHE A 481 -11.57 -1.74 -3.66
CA PHE A 481 -12.56 -0.68 -3.37
C PHE A 481 -12.48 0.52 -4.32
N ARG A 482 -11.33 0.76 -4.98
CA ARG A 482 -11.18 1.86 -5.95
C ARG A 482 -11.81 1.57 -7.31
N MET A 483 -11.85 0.28 -7.65
CA MET A 483 -12.21 -0.22 -8.97
C MET A 483 -13.66 -0.71 -9.01
N HIS A 484 -14.03 -1.62 -8.09
CA HIS A 484 -15.23 -2.43 -8.23
C HIS A 484 -16.37 -2.08 -7.25
N LEU A 485 -16.10 -1.40 -6.14
CA LEU A 485 -17.13 -1.10 -5.13
C LEU A 485 -17.97 0.12 -5.51
N LEU A 486 -19.28 -0.07 -5.65
CA LEU A 486 -20.31 0.97 -5.68
C LEU A 486 -20.98 1.07 -4.29
N PRO A 487 -20.47 1.88 -3.35
CA PRO A 487 -21.00 1.92 -1.98
C PRO A 487 -22.45 2.37 -1.93
N ARG A 488 -23.25 1.74 -1.06
CA ARG A 488 -24.66 2.08 -0.84
C ARG A 488 -24.84 3.48 -0.25
N LYS A 489 -26.01 4.08 -0.50
CA LYS A 489 -26.45 5.33 0.16
C LYS A 489 -26.47 5.21 1.69
N GLU A 490 -26.89 4.05 2.20
CA GLU A 490 -26.94 3.71 3.63
C GLU A 490 -25.60 3.94 4.36
N PHE A 491 -24.46 3.74 3.68
CA PHE A 491 -23.13 3.89 4.26
C PHE A 491 -22.75 5.32 4.69
N ALA A 492 -23.56 6.33 4.32
CA ALA A 492 -23.40 7.70 4.80
C ALA A 492 -24.11 7.96 6.15
N GLU A 493 -24.97 7.05 6.61
CA GLU A 493 -25.90 7.26 7.72
C GLU A 493 -25.85 6.14 8.78
N ASP A 494 -25.50 4.91 8.39
CA ASP A 494 -25.38 3.73 9.27
C ASP A 494 -24.12 3.73 10.18
N GLY A 495 -23.18 4.66 9.96
CA GLY A 495 -21.89 4.72 10.63
C GLY A 495 -20.76 3.89 9.99
N SER A 496 -20.97 3.29 8.82
CA SER A 496 -19.93 2.59 8.06
C SER A 496 -18.88 3.53 7.44
N VAL A 497 -19.23 4.79 7.20
CA VAL A 497 -18.30 5.87 6.79
C VAL A 497 -18.47 7.09 7.68
N LEU A 498 -17.54 7.31 8.60
CA LEU A 498 -17.58 8.42 9.56
C LEU A 498 -16.44 9.42 9.30
N GLN A 499 -16.77 10.70 9.10
CA GLN A 499 -15.77 11.76 9.01
C GLN A 499 -15.29 12.15 10.41
N LEU A 500 -14.10 11.71 10.82
CA LEU A 500 -13.54 12.02 12.14
C LEU A 500 -13.03 13.45 12.25
N ALA A 501 -12.31 13.92 11.23
CA ALA A 501 -11.57 15.17 11.30
C ALA A 501 -11.45 15.86 9.93
N ASN A 502 -11.11 17.14 9.98
CA ASN A 502 -10.88 17.98 8.81
C ASN A 502 -9.58 18.76 9.05
N LEU A 503 -8.58 18.53 8.21
CA LEU A 503 -7.24 19.13 8.30
C LEU A 503 -7.21 20.67 8.38
N PRO A 504 -8.09 21.46 7.73
CA PRO A 504 -8.13 22.92 7.87
C PRO A 504 -8.59 23.37 9.27
N ASP A 505 -9.20 22.48 10.05
CA ASP A 505 -9.57 22.71 11.44
C ASP A 505 -8.45 22.26 12.39
N LEU A 506 -7.69 21.21 12.05
CA LEU A 506 -6.45 20.87 12.75
C LEU A 506 -5.39 21.97 12.63
N TYR A 507 -5.17 22.55 11.44
CA TYR A 507 -4.17 23.61 11.24
C TYR A 507 -4.48 24.94 11.95
N LYS A 508 -5.65 25.07 12.63
CA LYS A 508 -5.95 26.20 13.53
C LYS A 508 -5.38 25.98 14.95
N VAL A 509 -4.91 24.78 15.25
CA VAL A 509 -4.41 24.33 16.56
C VAL A 509 -2.98 23.81 16.45
N PHE A 510 -2.67 23.10 15.36
CA PHE A 510 -1.34 22.58 15.05
C PHE A 510 -0.64 23.46 14.02
N GLU A 511 0.07 24.47 14.52
CA GLU A 511 0.98 25.29 13.70
C GLU A 511 2.39 24.67 13.64
N ARG A 512 3.21 25.17 12.70
CA ARG A 512 4.64 24.85 12.64
C ARG A 512 5.42 25.56 13.75
N CYS A 513 6.51 24.93 14.20
CA CYS A 513 7.52 25.56 15.06
C CYS A 513 8.30 26.67 14.32
#